data_AF-A0A927JK85-F1
#
_entry.id   AF-A0A927JK85-F1
#
_cell.length_a   1.000
_cell.length_b   1.000
_cell.length_c   1.000
_cell.angle_alpha   90.00
_cell.angle_beta   90.00
_cell.angle_gamma   90.00
#
_symmetry.space_group_name_H-M   'P 1'
#
loop_
_entity.id
_entity.type
_entity.pdbx_description
1 polymer ?
#
loop_
_entity_poly.entity_id
_entity_poly.type
_entity_poly.pdbx_seq_one_letter_code
_entity_poly.pdbx_strand_id
1 'polypeptide(L)' 'MMAVVSIVVFAGALVTAIAVIAFAVGPHWLRIVRVAAGHADRGFAPLEQLARAERRIAVRRRASLPVPAQRLREVA' A
#
# COMPACT_ATOMS: atom_id res chain seq x y z
N MET A 1 29.28 42.00 -0.87
CA MET A 1 29.11 40.88 0.08
C MET A 1 27.66 40.41 0.17
N MET A 2 26.70 41.27 0.48
CA MET A 2 25.28 40.88 0.65
C MET A 2 24.66 40.16 -0.55
N ALA A 3 24.89 40.61 -1.78
CA ALA A 3 24.34 39.96 -2.98
C ALA A 3 24.81 38.50 -3.14
N VAL A 4 26.10 38.23 -2.85
CA VAL A 4 26.66 36.88 -2.92
C VAL A 4 26.00 35.97 -1.87
N VAL A 5 25.84 36.48 -0.64
CA VAL A 5 25.17 35.74 0.44
C VAL A 5 23.72 35.43 0.05
N SER A 6 22.98 36.41 -0.48
CA SER A 6 21.60 36.19 -0.93
C SER A 6 21.48 35.14 -2.03
N ILE A 7 22.38 35.16 -3.01
CA ILE A 7 22.40 34.17 -4.10
C ILE A 7 22.67 32.77 -3.54
N VAL A 8 23.66 32.62 -2.66
CA VAL A 8 24.01 31.32 -2.07
C VAL A 8 22.86 30.78 -1.22
N VAL A 9 22.26 31.63 -0.37
CA VAL A 9 21.13 31.22 0.47
C VAL A 9 19.93 30.83 -0.37
N PHE A 10 19.59 31.62 -1.39
CA PHE A 10 18.45 31.35 -2.24
C PHE A 10 18.65 30.09 -3.08
N ALA A 11 19.84 29.91 -3.67
CA ALA A 11 20.18 28.70 -4.42
C ALA A 11 20.17 27.45 -3.52
N GLY A 12 20.72 27.55 -2.31
CA GLY A 12 20.69 26.46 -1.33
C GLY A 12 19.26 26.07 -0.93
N ALA A 13 18.41 27.06 -0.65
CA ALA A 13 17.00 26.85 -0.34
C ALA A 13 16.25 26.19 -1.51
N LEU A 14 16.49 26.65 -2.73
CA LEU A 14 15.88 26.11 -3.94
C LEU A 14 16.28 24.63 -4.16
N VAL A 15 17.58 24.33 -4.09
CA VAL A 15 18.08 22.94 -4.24
C VAL A 15 17.48 22.03 -3.17
N THR A 16 17.44 22.50 -1.92
CA THR A 16 16.86 21.74 -0.81
C THR A 16 15.37 21.47 -1.04
N ALA A 17 14.61 22.50 -1.46
CA ALA A 17 13.19 22.35 -1.74
C ALA A 17 12.94 21.33 -2.88
N ILE A 18 13.70 21.43 -3.97
CA ILE A 18 13.61 20.48 -5.09
C ILE A 18 13.94 19.06 -4.61
N ALA A 19 14.99 18.88 -3.83
CA ALA A 19 15.38 17.57 -3.29
C ALA A 19 14.30 16.96 -2.41
N VAL A 20 13.70 17.75 -1.52
CA VAL A 20 12.59 17.30 -0.65
C VAL A 20 11.38 16.91 -1.49
N ILE A 21 11.00 17.74 -2.47
CA ILE A 21 9.89 17.44 -3.39
C ILE A 21 10.17 16.15 -4.15
N ALA A 22 11.37 16.00 -4.74
CA ALA A 22 11.75 14.81 -5.47
C ALA A 22 11.76 13.56 -4.59
N PHE A 23 12.22 13.65 -3.35
CA PHE A 23 12.23 12.52 -2.42
C PHE A 23 10.82 12.10 -1.99
N ALA A 24 9.93 13.07 -1.76
CA ALA A 24 8.54 12.79 -1.38
C ALA A 24 7.72 12.26 -2.57
N VAL A 25 7.90 12.85 -3.74
CA VAL A 25 7.09 12.57 -4.95
C VAL A 25 7.64 11.39 -5.74
N GLY A 26 8.96 11.22 -5.81
CA GLY A 26 9.64 10.20 -6.63
C GLY A 26 9.08 8.78 -6.45
N PRO A 27 8.96 8.26 -5.21
CA PRO A 27 8.39 6.93 -4.96
C PRO A 27 6.95 6.77 -5.46
N HIS A 28 6.20 7.86 -5.59
CA HIS A 28 4.79 7.89 -5.93
C HIS A 28 4.52 8.39 -7.37
N TRP A 29 5.57 8.69 -8.14
CA TRP A 29 5.44 9.30 -9.47
C TRP A 29 4.52 8.50 -10.40
N LEU A 30 4.72 7.18 -10.48
CA LEU A 30 3.90 6.27 -11.29
C LEU A 30 2.42 6.28 -10.88
N ARG A 31 2.14 6.44 -9.58
CA ARG A 31 0.77 6.53 -9.05
C ARG A 31 0.13 7.86 -9.45
N ILE A 32 0.85 8.96 -9.33
CA ILE A 32 0.39 10.30 -9.72
C ILE A 32 0.09 10.35 -11.22
N VAL A 33 1.00 9.85 -12.06
CA VAL A 33 0.79 9.76 -13.52
C VAL A 33 -0.43 8.91 -13.86
N ARG A 34 -0.60 7.77 -13.17
CA ARG A 34 -1.75 6.88 -13.37
C ARG A 34 -3.08 7.56 -13.02
N VAL A 35 -3.16 8.24 -11.88
CA VAL A 35 -4.33 9.03 -11.47
C VAL A 35 -4.59 10.18 -12.46
N ALA A 36 -3.56 10.91 -12.87
CA ALA A 36 -3.67 11.99 -13.85
C ALA A 36 -4.15 11.48 -15.22
N ALA A 37 -3.76 10.27 -15.61
CA ALA A 37 -4.23 9.58 -16.81
C ALA A 37 -5.66 9.00 -16.67
N GLY A 38 -6.43 9.41 -15.65
CA GLY A 38 -7.83 9.00 -15.46
C GLY A 38 -8.01 7.58 -14.92
N HIS A 39 -6.93 6.90 -14.52
CA HIS A 39 -7.06 5.60 -13.86
C HIS A 39 -7.34 5.82 -12.38
N ALA A 40 -8.58 5.53 -11.97
CA ALA A 40 -8.95 5.56 -10.56
C ALA A 40 -8.04 4.60 -9.77
N ASP A 41 -7.33 5.16 -8.80
CA ASP A 41 -6.44 4.39 -7.95
C ASP A 41 -7.27 3.37 -7.18
N ARG A 42 -6.95 2.08 -7.31
CA ARG A 42 -7.45 1.08 -6.37
C ARG A 42 -6.70 1.35 -5.07
N GLY A 43 -7.23 2.28 -4.29
CA GLY A 43 -6.65 2.68 -3.02
C GLY A 43 -6.26 1.45 -2.20
N PHE A 44 -5.21 1.59 -1.39
CA PHE A 44 -4.84 0.61 -0.38
C PHE A 44 -6.13 0.08 0.27
N ALA A 45 -6.50 -1.15 -0.06
CA ALA A 45 -7.73 -1.78 0.41
C ALA A 45 -7.34 -2.88 1.41
N PRO A 46 -6.76 -2.53 2.57
CA PRO A 46 -6.39 -3.51 3.57
C PRO A 46 -7.60 -4.31 4.04
N LEU A 47 -8.80 -3.72 4.01
CA LEU A 47 -10.05 -4.44 4.29
C LEU A 47 -10.39 -5.48 3.22
N GLU A 48 -10.11 -5.20 1.95
CA GLU A 48 -10.33 -6.15 0.85
C GLU A 48 -9.30 -7.29 0.91
N GLN A 49 -8.05 -6.98 1.27
CA GLN A 49 -7.02 -8.00 1.54
C GLN A 49 -7.35 -8.84 2.77
N LEU A 50 -7.83 -8.21 3.85
CA LEU A 50 -8.27 -8.89 5.07
C LEU A 50 -9.47 -9.79 4.81
N ALA A 51 -10.49 -9.30 4.09
CA ALA A 51 -11.67 -10.10 3.73
C ALA A 51 -11.29 -11.30 2.86
N ARG A 52 -10.34 -11.15 1.93
CA ARG A 52 -9.81 -12.28 1.13
C ARG A 52 -9.02 -13.28 1.99
N ALA A 53 -8.22 -12.79 2.94
CA ALA A 53 -7.47 -13.64 3.87
C ALA A 53 -8.41 -14.44 4.77
N GLU A 54 -9.41 -13.78 5.36
CA GLU A 54 -10.41 -14.41 6.22
C GLU A 54 -11.25 -15.44 5.46
N ARG A 55 -11.65 -15.15 4.22
CA ARG A 55 -12.34 -16.11 3.36
C ARG A 55 -11.49 -17.35 3.08
N ARG A 56 -10.18 -17.20 2.86
CA ARG A 56 -9.26 -18.34 2.67
C ARG A 56 -9.11 -19.17 3.95
N ILE A 57 -9.01 -18.52 5.11
CA ILE A 57 -8.93 -19.20 6.41
C ILE A 57 -10.22 -19.97 6.69
N ALA A 58 -11.39 -19.36 6.44
CA ALA A 58 -12.69 -20.01 6.61
C ALA A 58 -12.82 -21.24 5.69
N VAL A 59 -12.42 -21.15 4.42
CA VAL A 59 -12.44 -22.29 3.48
C VAL A 59 -11.50 -23.40 3.94
N ARG A 60 -10.26 -23.06 4.33
CA ARG A 60 -9.30 -24.04 4.86
C ARG A 60 -9.82 -24.70 6.12
N ARG A 61 -10.34 -23.92 7.07
CA ARG A 61 -10.95 -24.44 8.30
C ARG A 61 -12.12 -25.36 8.01
N ARG A 62 -12.94 -25.06 7.00
CA ARG A 62 -14.04 -25.93 6.57
C ARG A 62 -13.55 -27.24 5.94
N ALA A 63 -12.47 -27.17 5.18
CA ALA A 63 -11.81 -28.35 4.61
C ALA A 63 -11.07 -29.20 5.65
N SER A 64 -10.59 -28.57 6.74
CA SER A 64 -9.85 -29.22 7.82
C SER A 64 -10.72 -29.61 9.02
N LEU A 65 -12.00 -29.24 9.04
CA LEU A 65 -12.94 -29.65 10.06
C LEU A 65 -13.12 -31.17 9.94
N PRO A 66 -12.68 -31.97 10.93
CA PRO A 66 -12.93 -33.38 10.92
C PRO A 66 -14.44 -33.58 10.97
N VAL A 67 -14.99 -34.42 10.08
CA VAL A 67 -16.36 -34.91 10.24
C VAL A 67 -16.47 -35.42 11.68
N PRO A 68 -17.43 -34.94 12.49
CA PRO A 68 -17.49 -35.31 13.89
C PRO A 68 -17.54 -36.84 14.00
N ALA A 69 -16.57 -37.39 14.74
CA ALA A 69 -16.37 -38.82 14.91
C ALA A 69 -17.62 -39.56 15.46
N GLN A 70 -18.63 -38.82 15.93
CA GLN A 70 -19.95 -39.36 16.27
C GLN A 70 -20.65 -40.04 15.09
N ARG A 71 -20.53 -39.55 13.84
CA ARG A 71 -21.14 -40.23 12.68
C ARG A 71 -20.45 -41.53 12.27
N LEU A 72 -19.19 -41.73 12.66
CA LEU A 72 -18.44 -42.95 12.37
C LEU A 72 -18.77 -44.09 13.34
N ARG A 73 -19.39 -43.79 14.49
CA ARG A 73 -19.80 -44.78 15.50
C ARG A 73 -21.21 -45.33 15.33
N GLU A 74 -22.06 -44.69 14.53
CA GLU A 74 -23.42 -45.17 14.22
C GLU A 74 -23.46 -46.17 13.05
N VAL A 75 -22.33 -46.37 12.36
CA VAL A 75 -22.22 -47.23 11.16
C VAL A 75 -21.39 -48.51 11.44
N ALA A 76 -20.91 -48.69 12.68
CA ALA A 76 -20.20 -49.89 13.14
C ALA A 76 -21.06 -50.67 14.12
#